data_AF-X1CDD7-F1
#
_entry.id   AF-X1CDD7-F1
#
_cell.length_a   1.000
_cell.length_b   1.000
_cell.length_c   1.000
_cell.angle_alpha   90.00
_cell.angle_beta   90.00
_cell.angle_gamma   90.00
#
_symmetry.space_group_name_H-M   'P 1'
#
loop_
_entity.id
_entity.type
_entity.pdbx_description
1 polymer ?
#
loop_
_entity_poly.entity_id
_entity_poly.type
_entity_poly.pdbx_seq_one_letter_code
_entity_poly.pdbx_strand_id
1 'polypeptide(L)'
;MKILIAPDKFRESLSSIEAAKSIEKGIKKVNKNIETVLCPIADGGEGTVDALVAATSGSYITCDATGPLGEKINAKYGILGNNKTAVVEMAATLGSLFLISILNSFSN
;
A
#
# COMPACT_ATOMS: atom_id res chain seq x y z
N MET A 1 15.41 -0.19 -25.55
CA MET A 1 15.78 -0.20 -24.12
C MET A 1 14.51 -0.25 -23.31
N LYS A 2 14.48 -1.09 -22.27
CA LYS A 2 13.33 -1.31 -21.40
C LYS A 2 13.77 -1.14 -19.95
N ILE A 3 13.04 -0.34 -19.17
CA ILE A 3 13.38 -0.01 -17.78
C ILE A 3 12.29 -0.55 -16.86
N LEU A 4 12.69 -1.37 -15.88
CA LEU A 4 11.84 -1.75 -14.76
C LEU A 4 11.96 -0.69 -13.66
N ILE A 5 10.83 -0.14 -13.24
CA ILE A 5 10.73 0.87 -12.18
C ILE A 5 10.11 0.18 -10.97
N ALA A 6 10.95 -0.20 -10.00
CA ALA A 6 10.53 -0.95 -8.81
C ALA A 6 10.87 -0.23 -7.49
N PRO A 7 10.32 0.97 -7.24
CA PRO A 7 10.56 1.70 -6.00
C PRO A 7 9.68 1.18 -4.86
N ASP A 8 10.19 1.36 -3.65
CA ASP A 8 9.39 1.33 -2.43
C ASP A 8 8.82 2.73 -2.13
N LYS A 9 7.91 2.82 -1.15
CA LYS A 9 7.31 4.07 -0.71
C LYS A 9 8.34 5.02 -0.09
N PHE A 10 8.07 6.31 -0.20
CA PHE A 10 8.75 7.32 0.59
C PHE A 10 7.87 7.58 1.80
N ARG A 11 8.29 7.06 2.97
CA ARG A 11 7.51 7.12 4.21
C ARG A 11 6.98 8.53 4.45
N GLU A 12 5.68 8.63 4.73
CA GLU A 12 4.95 9.89 4.98
C GLU A 12 4.98 10.91 3.83
N SER A 13 5.34 10.49 2.62
CA SER A 13 5.44 11.38 1.46
C SER A 13 4.76 10.82 0.21
N LEU A 14 5.28 9.73 -0.36
CA LEU A 14 4.75 9.15 -1.60
C LEU A 14 4.52 7.65 -1.40
N SER A 15 3.38 7.17 -1.88
CA SER A 15 3.20 5.73 -2.09
C SER A 15 4.20 5.19 -3.13
N SER A 16 4.45 3.89 -3.10
CA SER A 16 5.33 3.23 -4.07
C SER A 16 4.86 3.44 -5.52
N ILE A 17 3.54 3.44 -5.76
CA ILE A 17 2.98 3.71 -7.10
C ILE A 17 3.16 5.18 -7.54
N GLU A 18 3.05 6.15 -6.63
CA GLU A 18 3.30 7.57 -6.94
C GLU A 18 4.77 7.83 -7.24
N ALA A 19 5.68 7.19 -6.49
CA ALA A 19 7.11 7.20 -6.77
C ALA A 19 7.39 6.61 -8.16
N ALA A 20 6.80 5.45 -8.48
CA ALA A 20 6.97 4.79 -9.78
C ALA A 20 6.51 5.66 -10.96
N LYS A 21 5.32 6.26 -10.84
CA LYS A 21 4.77 7.20 -11.85
C LYS A 21 5.63 8.46 -12.00
N SER A 22 6.18 8.96 -10.90
CA SER A 22 7.06 10.15 -10.92
C SER A 22 8.38 9.86 -11.63
N ILE A 23 8.99 8.70 -11.37
CA ILE A 23 10.20 8.23 -12.07
C ILE A 23 9.92 8.03 -13.56
N GLU A 24 8.82 7.36 -13.91
CA GLU A 24 8.40 7.19 -15.31
C GLU A 24 8.27 8.54 -16.01
N LYS A 25 7.58 9.50 -15.40
CA LYS A 25 7.41 10.85 -15.94
C LYS A 25 8.77 11.51 -16.22
N GLY A 26 9.75 11.34 -15.34
CA GLY A 26 11.12 11.81 -15.54
C GLY A 26 11.81 11.17 -16.75
N ILE A 27 11.73 9.85 -16.86
CA ILE A 27 12.30 9.09 -18.00
C ILE A 27 11.66 9.54 -19.32
N LYS A 28 10.32 9.65 -19.35
CA LYS A 28 9.57 10.02 -20.55
C LYS A 28 9.79 11.46 -20.99
N LYS A 29 10.22 12.37 -20.09
CA LYS A 29 10.65 13.73 -20.45
C LYS A 29 11.92 13.71 -21.30
N VAL A 30 12.83 12.78 -21.06
CA VAL A 30 14.10 12.64 -21.81
C VAL A 30 13.86 11.91 -23.12
N ASN A 31 13.14 10.79 -23.09
CA ASN A 31 12.82 10.02 -24.28
C ASN A 31 11.50 9.25 -24.12
N LYS A 32 10.50 9.61 -24.93
CA LYS A 32 9.16 9.01 -24.90
C LYS A 32 9.13 7.55 -25.34
N ASN A 33 10.11 7.12 -26.15
CA ASN A 33 10.18 5.79 -26.75
C ASN A 33 10.81 4.74 -25.82
N ILE A 34 11.37 5.13 -24.67
CA ILE A 34 11.86 4.16 -23.68
C ILE A 34 10.66 3.40 -23.11
N GLU A 35 10.65 2.07 -23.23
CA GLU A 35 9.62 1.24 -22.61
C GLU A 35 9.83 1.20 -21.09
N THR A 36 8.76 1.39 -20.33
CA THR A 36 8.76 1.42 -18.87
C THR A 36 7.79 0.37 -18.35
N VAL A 37 8.21 -0.36 -17.31
CA VAL A 37 7.36 -1.30 -16.57
C VAL A 37 7.36 -0.88 -15.12
N LEU A 38 6.19 -0.54 -14.59
CA LEU A 38 6.02 -0.13 -13.20
C LEU A 38 5.76 -1.39 -12.37
N CYS A 39 6.60 -1.62 -11.37
CA CYS A 39 6.50 -2.73 -10.45
C CYS A 39 6.69 -2.21 -9.01
N PRO A 40 5.72 -1.44 -8.48
CA PRO A 40 5.82 -0.94 -7.10
C PRO A 40 6.00 -2.10 -6.13
N ILE A 41 6.96 -1.98 -5.22
CA ILE A 41 7.27 -3.01 -4.23
C ILE A 41 6.88 -2.53 -2.82
N ALA A 42 6.87 -3.48 -1.89
CA ALA A 42 6.71 -3.24 -0.46
C ALA A 42 7.44 -4.35 0.32
N ASP A 43 7.80 -4.05 1.56
CA ASP A 43 8.56 -4.95 2.45
C ASP A 43 7.70 -5.76 3.43
N GLY A 44 6.37 -5.63 3.35
CA GLY A 44 5.42 -6.23 4.29
C GLY A 44 4.86 -5.25 5.32
N GLY A 45 5.36 -4.02 5.36
CA GLY A 45 4.81 -2.94 6.18
C GLY A 45 3.56 -2.28 5.59
N GLU A 46 3.28 -1.05 6.04
CA GLU A 46 2.18 -0.23 5.54
C GLU A 46 2.30 0.01 4.02
N GLY A 47 1.20 -0.16 3.28
CA GLY A 47 1.14 0.04 1.82
C GLY A 47 1.49 -1.20 0.99
N THR A 48 1.73 -2.34 1.63
CA THR A 48 1.92 -3.65 1.00
C THR A 48 0.70 -4.13 0.23
N VAL A 49 -0.50 -4.01 0.80
CA VAL A 49 -1.79 -4.31 0.17
C VAL A 49 -1.93 -3.48 -1.10
N ASP A 50 -1.63 -2.18 -1.04
CA ASP A 50 -1.76 -1.30 -2.19
C ASP A 50 -0.76 -1.67 -3.30
N ALA A 51 0.49 -1.98 -2.94
CA ALA A 51 1.51 -2.43 -3.89
C ALA A 51 1.12 -3.76 -4.57
N LEU A 52 0.67 -4.76 -3.82
CA LEU A 52 0.31 -6.08 -4.34
C LEU A 52 -0.99 -6.06 -5.16
N VAL A 53 -1.99 -5.28 -4.76
CA VAL A 53 -3.20 -5.08 -5.55
C VAL A 53 -2.86 -4.41 -6.89
N ALA A 54 -2.04 -3.36 -6.88
CA ALA A 54 -1.60 -2.68 -8.10
C ALA A 54 -0.79 -3.62 -9.02
N ALA A 55 0.15 -4.38 -8.46
CA ALA A 55 1.02 -5.27 -9.23
C ALA A 55 0.26 -6.47 -9.85
N THR A 56 -0.80 -6.94 -9.21
CA THR A 56 -1.56 -8.11 -9.67
C THR A 56 -2.86 -7.77 -10.40
N SER A 57 -3.18 -6.47 -10.57
CA SER A 57 -4.51 -6.03 -11.04
C SER A 57 -5.65 -6.61 -10.18
N GLY A 58 -5.43 -6.61 -8.87
CA GLY A 58 -6.39 -7.05 -7.87
C GLY A 58 -7.49 -6.02 -7.58
N SER A 59 -8.25 -6.26 -6.52
CA SER A 59 -9.30 -5.37 -6.04
C SER A 59 -9.22 -5.18 -4.53
N TYR A 60 -9.85 -4.12 -4.03
CA TYR A 60 -10.03 -3.89 -2.60
C TYR A 60 -11.44 -4.31 -2.18
N ILE A 61 -11.54 -4.89 -0.99
CA ILE A 61 -12.80 -5.14 -0.31
C ILE A 61 -12.81 -4.36 1.00
N THR A 62 -13.92 -3.68 1.27
CA THR A 62 -14.18 -3.05 2.56
C THR A 62 -15.15 -3.91 3.37
N CYS A 63 -14.91 -4.00 4.67
CA CYS A 63 -15.80 -4.73 5.58
C CYS A 63 -15.82 -4.08 6.97
N ASP A 64 -16.91 -4.31 7.69
CA ASP A 64 -16.97 -3.93 9.10
C ASP A 64 -16.12 -4.89 9.93
N ALA A 65 -15.26 -4.33 10.77
CA ALA A 65 -14.46 -5.06 11.73
C ALA A 65 -14.61 -4.45 13.13
N THR A 66 -14.18 -5.18 14.14
CA THR A 66 -14.04 -4.65 15.50
C THR A 66 -12.61 -4.13 15.64
N GLY A 67 -12.47 -2.84 15.93
CA GLY A 67 -11.19 -2.21 16.21
C GLY A 67 -10.63 -2.62 17.57
N PRO A 68 -9.38 -2.23 17.88
CA PRO A 68 -8.69 -2.70 19.07
C PRO A 68 -9.33 -2.24 20.39
N LEU A 69 -10.15 -1.18 20.39
CA LEU A 69 -10.87 -0.69 21.57
C LEU A 69 -12.35 -1.12 21.58
N GLY A 70 -12.75 -2.05 20.70
CA GLY A 70 -14.09 -2.62 20.65
C GLY A 70 -15.10 -1.86 19.79
N GLU A 71 -14.71 -0.72 19.21
CA GLU A 71 -15.51 0.05 18.27
C GLU A 71 -15.64 -0.64 16.92
N LYS A 72 -16.68 -0.27 16.15
CA LYS A 72 -16.81 -0.72 14.76
C LYS A 72 -15.98 0.17 13.85
N ILE A 73 -15.12 -0.45 13.05
CA ILE A 73 -14.28 0.22 12.05
C ILE A 73 -14.60 -0.32 10.66
N ASN A 74 -14.39 0.51 9.65
CA ASN A 74 -14.41 0.07 8.26
C ASN A 74 -12.98 -0.34 7.86
N ALA A 75 -12.72 -1.64 7.81
CA ALA A 75 -11.45 -2.20 7.42
C ALA A 75 -11.37 -2.41 5.90
N LYS A 76 -10.15 -2.39 5.36
CA LYS A 76 -9.86 -2.65 3.94
C LYS A 76 -8.83 -3.76 3.82
N TYR A 77 -9.04 -4.69 2.90
CA TYR A 77 -8.04 -5.68 2.49
C TYR A 77 -8.05 -5.86 0.96
N GLY A 78 -6.98 -6.46 0.43
CA GLY A 78 -6.82 -6.68 -1.01
C GLY A 78 -7.12 -8.13 -1.40
N ILE A 79 -7.76 -8.32 -2.53
CA ILE A 79 -7.81 -9.58 -3.28
C ILE A 79 -6.88 -9.44 -4.48
N LEU A 80 -5.90 -10.34 -4.61
CA LEU A 80 -4.98 -10.31 -5.75
C LEU A 80 -5.70 -10.73 -7.04
N GLY A 81 -5.17 -10.33 -8.20
CA GLY A 81 -5.82 -10.61 -9.50
C GLY A 81 -6.02 -12.09 -9.85
N ASN A 82 -5.44 -13.01 -9.07
CA ASN A 82 -5.74 -14.44 -9.18
C ASN A 82 -7.08 -14.84 -8.53
N ASN A 83 -7.76 -13.93 -7.82
CA ASN A 83 -8.99 -14.14 -7.06
C ASN A 83 -8.94 -15.29 -6.03
N LYS A 84 -7.75 -15.69 -5.60
CA LYS A 84 -7.52 -16.79 -4.64
C LYS A 84 -6.73 -16.37 -3.41
N THR A 85 -6.04 -15.25 -3.48
CA THR A 85 -5.17 -14.76 -2.41
C THR A 85 -5.71 -13.44 -1.88
N ALA A 86 -5.99 -13.41 -0.58
CA ALA A 86 -6.27 -12.18 0.14
C ALA A 86 -4.99 -11.70 0.85
N VAL A 87 -4.80 -10.38 0.89
CA VAL A 87 -3.70 -9.73 1.60
C VAL A 87 -4.31 -8.73 2.57
N VAL A 88 -3.86 -8.78 3.83
CA VAL A 88 -4.35 -7.93 4.90
C VAL A 88 -3.15 -7.24 5.54
N GLU A 89 -3.30 -5.96 5.85
CA GLU A 89 -2.39 -5.21 6.70
C GLU A 89 -3.03 -4.99 8.07
N MET A 90 -2.43 -5.54 9.12
CA MET A 90 -2.91 -5.32 10.49
C MET A 90 -2.81 -3.84 10.91
N ALA A 91 -1.86 -3.11 10.35
CA ALA A 91 -1.74 -1.67 10.55
C ALA A 91 -2.98 -0.90 10.02
N ALA A 92 -3.72 -1.43 9.04
CA ALA A 92 -4.93 -0.81 8.53
C ALA A 92 -6.11 -0.90 9.51
N THR A 93 -6.09 -1.85 10.45
CA THR A 93 -7.09 -1.98 11.53
C THR A 93 -6.64 -1.34 12.83
N LEU A 94 -5.33 -1.22 13.07
CA LEU A 94 -4.80 -0.57 14.27
C LEU A 94 -4.51 0.91 14.07
N GLY A 95 -4.01 1.35 12.92
CA GLY A 95 -3.50 2.71 12.73
C GLY A 95 -2.32 3.03 13.67
N SER A 96 -1.40 3.88 13.23
CA SER A 96 -0.37 4.46 14.12
C SER A 96 -0.99 5.28 15.26
N LEU A 97 -2.20 5.82 15.05
CA LEU A 97 -2.93 6.61 16.03
C LEU A 97 -3.44 5.79 17.23
N PHE A 98 -3.84 4.52 17.08
CA PHE A 98 -4.26 3.73 18.24
C PHE A 98 -3.09 3.24 19.08
N LEU A 99 -1.90 3.06 18.52
CA LEU A 99 -0.74 2.70 19.35
C LEU A 99 -0.52 3.75 20.45
N ILE A 100 -0.71 5.03 20.11
CA ILE A 100 -0.62 6.16 21.05
C ILE A 100 -1.81 6.16 22.04
N SER A 101 -3.02 5.85 21.59
CA SER A 101 -4.21 5.80 22.47
C SER A 101 -4.16 4.63 23.47
N ILE A 102 -3.68 3.46 23.05
CA ILE A 102 -3.46 2.28 23.92
C ILE A 102 -2.37 2.59 24.96
N LEU A 103 -1.24 3.19 24.55
CA LEU A 103 -0.18 3.57 25.48
C LEU A 103 -0.64 4.61 26.52
N ASN A 104 -1.49 5.56 26.12
CA ASN A 104 -2.11 6.51 27.05
C ASN A 104 -3.12 5.83 28.00
N SER A 105 -3.80 4.78 27.55
CA SER A 105 -4.76 4.01 28.37
C SER A 105 -4.10 3.15 29.44
N PHE A 106 -2.81 2.82 29.27
CA PHE A 106 -1.99 2.11 30.28
C PHE A 106 -1.19 3.06 31.18
N SER A 107 -1.30 4.36 30.97
CA SER A 107 -0.56 5.39 31.72
C SER A 107 -1.40 6.09 32.80
N ASN A 108 -2.53 5.49 33.21
CA ASN A 108 -3.35 5.91 34.37
C ASN A 108 -3.41 4.81 35.42
#